data_AF-A0A970GRQ6-F1
#
_entry.id   AF-A0A970GRQ6-F1
#
_cell.length_a   1.000
_cell.length_b   1.000
_cell.length_c   1.000
_cell.angle_alpha   90.00
_cell.angle_beta   90.00
_cell.angle_gamma   90.00
#
_symmetry.space_group_name_H-M   'P 1'
#
loop_
_entity.id
_entity.type
_entity.pdbx_description
1 polymer ?
#
loop_
_entity_poly.entity_id
_entity_poly.type
_entity_poly.pdbx_seq_one_letter_code
_entity_poly.pdbx_strand_id
1 'polypeptide(L)' 'MANVCAVCGKGKFFGNRITRRGKAKKEGGIGRHVVKVAPITQKPNLKRIRV' A
#
# COMPACT_ATOMS: atom_id res chain seq x y z
N MET A 1 -13.24 19.30 4.34
CA MET A 1 -12.93 18.14 5.20
C MET A 1 -11.63 17.52 4.71
N ALA A 2 -10.58 17.52 5.53
CA ALA A 2 -9.37 16.76 5.20
C ALA A 2 -9.76 15.27 5.02
N ASN A 3 -9.16 14.56 4.07
CA ASN A 3 -9.39 13.11 3.86
C ASN A 3 -8.82 12.30 5.04
N VAL A 4 -9.41 12.48 6.21
CA VAL A 4 -9.01 11.93 7.49
C VAL A 4 -10.25 11.32 8.14
N CYS A 5 -10.11 10.11 8.68
CA CYS A 5 -11.18 9.42 9.40
C CYS A 5 -11.50 10.15 10.71
N ALA A 6 -12.75 10.58 10.90
CA ALA A 6 -13.16 11.28 12.13
C ALA A 6 -13.09 10.39 13.39
N VAL A 7 -13.34 9.08 13.25
CA VAL A 7 -13.29 8.12 14.37
C VAL A 7 -11.87 7.64 14.65
N CYS A 8 -11.11 7.38 13.59
CA CYS A 8 -9.87 6.61 13.64
C CYS A 8 -8.61 7.39 13.25
N GLY A 9 -8.74 8.68 12.90
CA GLY A 9 -7.61 9.58 12.57
C GLY A 9 -6.82 9.22 11.31
N LYS A 10 -7.16 8.13 10.61
CA LYS A 10 -6.43 7.64 9.43
C LYS A 10 -6.46 8.66 8.30
N GLY A 11 -5.28 9.15 7.89
CA GLY A 11 -5.07 10.07 6.78
C GLY A 11 -4.45 9.42 5.55
N LYS A 12 -3.98 10.25 4.61
CA LYS A 12 -3.18 9.79 3.46
C LYS A 12 -1.78 9.39 3.93
N PHE A 13 -1.25 8.30 3.39
CA PHE A 13 0.12 7.84 3.66
C PHE A 13 0.91 7.75 2.35
N PHE A 14 2.19 8.13 2.39
CA PHE A 14 3.10 7.96 1.27
C PHE A 14 3.80 6.61 1.37
N GLY A 15 3.62 5.76 0.37
CA GLY A 15 4.24 4.45 0.30
C GLY A 15 4.86 4.19 -1.06
N ASN A 16 5.51 3.03 -1.20
CA ASN A 16 6.08 2.60 -2.47
C ASN A 16 5.41 1.31 -2.95
N ARG A 17 5.09 1.26 -4.25
CA ARG A 17 4.74 0.01 -4.93
C ARG A 17 6.02 -0.65 -5.44
N ILE A 18 6.34 -1.82 -4.91
CA ILE A 18 7.53 -2.60 -5.27
C ILE A 18 7.09 -3.75 -6.17
N THR A 19 7.52 -3.73 -7.43
CA THR A 19 7.30 -4.83 -8.37
C THR A 19 8.47 -5.81 -8.26
N ARG A 20 8.17 -7.06 -7.90
CA ARG A 20 9.16 -8.14 -7.78
C ARG A 20 8.93 -9.22 -8.84
N ARG A 21 10.00 -9.84 -9.33
CA ARG A 21 9.96 -10.99 -10.26
C ARG A 21 10.84 -12.12 -9.74
N GLY A 22 10.51 -13.34 -10.15
CA GLY A 22 11.18 -14.57 -9.70
C GLY A 22 10.39 -15.32 -8.64
N LYS A 23 10.77 -16.59 -8.43
CA LYS A 23 10.16 -17.48 -7.43
C LYS A 23 10.76 -17.20 -6.05
N ALA A 24 9.97 -17.31 -4.98
CA ALA A 24 10.52 -17.12 -3.64
C ALA A 24 11.59 -18.15 -3.31
N LYS A 25 12.59 -17.77 -2.49
CA LYS A 25 13.53 -18.74 -1.92
C LYS A 25 12.82 -19.85 -1.14
N LYS A 26 11.79 -19.48 -0.37
CA LYS A 26 10.95 -20.43 0.39
C LYS A 26 10.30 -21.50 -0.50
N GLU A 27 10.01 -21.19 -1.75
CA GLU A 27 9.37 -22.12 -2.69
C GLU A 27 10.41 -22.88 -3.55
N GLY A 28 11.69 -22.87 -3.14
CA GLY A 28 12.78 -23.56 -3.85
C GLY A 28 13.33 -22.80 -5.07
N GLY A 29 13.04 -21.50 -5.19
CA GLY A 29 13.61 -20.64 -6.24
C GLY A 29 14.90 -19.92 -5.81
N ILE A 30 15.57 -19.27 -6.76
CA ILE A 30 16.76 -18.42 -6.49
C ILE A 30 16.40 -17.21 -5.61
N GLY A 31 15.18 -16.67 -5.75
CA GLY A 31 14.69 -15.52 -5.00
C GLY A 31 13.93 -14.51 -5.85
N ARG A 32 13.20 -13.61 -5.18
CA ARG A 32 12.47 -12.51 -5.82
C ARG A 32 13.36 -11.28 -5.96
N HIS A 33 13.68 -10.88 -7.19
CA HIS A 33 14.40 -9.64 -7.49
C HIS A 33 13.44 -8.45 -7.58
N VAL A 34 13.91 -7.28 -7.16
CA VAL A 34 13.17 -6.01 -7.31
C VAL A 34 13.40 -5.47 -8.71
N VAL A 35 12.33 -5.23 -9.45
CA VAL A 35 12.38 -4.74 -10.84
C VAL A 35 12.11 -3.25 -10.91
N LYS A 36 11.14 -2.77 -10.13
CA LYS A 36 10.77 -1.36 -10.09
C LYS A 36 10.25 -0.99 -8.72
N VAL A 37 10.61 0.21 -8.28
CA VAL A 37 10.02 0.87 -7.12
C VAL A 37 9.38 2.16 -7.62
N ALA A 38 8.09 2.34 -7.36
CA ALA A 38 7.36 3.55 -7.74
C ALA A 38 6.65 4.15 -6.52
N PRO A 39 6.72 5.48 -6.31
CA PRO A 39 6.01 6.14 -5.22
C PRO A 39 4.50 6.09 -5.47
N ILE A 40 3.72 5.85 -4.41
CA ILE A 40 2.26 5.86 -4.43
C ILE A 40 1.72 6.61 -3.21
N THR A 41 0.55 7.23 -3.37
CA THR A 41 -0.19 7.79 -2.23
C THR A 41 -1.32 6.85 -1.85
N GLN A 42 -1.25 6.26 -0.66
CA GLN A 42 -2.30 5.42 -0.10
C GLN A 42 -3.36 6.31 0.55
N LYS A 43 -4.62 6.16 0.14
CA LYS A 43 -5.76 6.95 0.62
C LYS A 43 -6.61 6.11 1.58
N PRO A 44 -7.19 6.71 2.64
CA PRO A 44 -8.11 6.01 3.52
C PRO A 44 -9.44 5.72 2.82
N ASN A 45 -10.03 4.56 3.10
CA ASN A 45 -11.35 4.17 2.59
C ASN A 45 -12.47 4.80 3.45
N LEU A 46 -12.67 6.11 3.30
CA LEU A 46 -13.70 6.84 4.03
C LEU A 46 -15.07 6.63 3.36
N LYS A 47 -16.07 6.25 4.16
CA LYS A 47 -17.46 6.16 3.73
C LYS A 47 -18.29 7.20 4.46
N ARG A 48 -19.31 7.74 3.78
CA ARG A 48 -20.30 8.62 4.40
C ARG A 48 -21.29 7.76 5.16
N ILE A 49 -21.39 7.98 6.47
CA ILE A 49 -22.43 7.41 7.31
C ILE A 49 -23.43 8.54 7.57
N ARG A 50 -24.70 8.32 7.22
CA ARG A 50 -25.79 9.18 7.67
C ARG A 50 -26.26 8.60 9.00
N VAL A 51 -26.13 9.41 10.05
CA VAL A 51 -26.72 9.12 11.37
C VAL A 51 -28.05 9.85 11.42
#